data_AF-A0A945NJB8-F1
#
_entry.id   AF-A0A945NJB8-F1
#
_cell.length_a   1.000
_cell.length_b   1.000
_cell.length_c   1.000
_cell.angle_alpha   90.00
_cell.angle_beta   90.00
_cell.angle_gamma   90.00
#
_symmetry.space_group_name_H-M   'P 1'
#
loop_
_entity.id
_entity.type
_entity.pdbx_description
1 polymer ?
#
loop_
_entity_poly.entity_id
_entity_poly.type
_entity_poly.pdbx_seq_one_letter_code
_entity_poly.pdbx_strand_id
1 'polypeptide(L)'
;MSGDDHSAVEGSGLRKIGESVLRKEDLRYIQGQGQYSDDLNKANQLYGFFVRSQIAHGNIIDIRTENATAFPGVVAVLTGKDFEADGYGPVLHRAIEAAPDDYTKPAFPDTDPVAIQFPQWPMPFDKVRHVGEPIAFVVAESIAAAESGAELVEVELEELAAIVDVHQAAAPDALTISEHAPGNI
;
A
#
# COMPACT_ATOMS: atom_id res chain seq x y z
N MET A 1 -45.62 -22.80 15.32
CA MET A 1 -44.32 -23.02 15.97
C MET A 1 -43.74 -24.31 15.42
N SER A 2 -43.02 -24.21 14.31
CA SER A 2 -42.23 -25.31 13.75
C SER A 2 -40.78 -24.88 13.94
N GLY A 3 -40.04 -25.60 14.78
CA GLY A 3 -38.64 -25.33 15.02
C GLY A 3 -37.83 -25.72 13.79
N ASP A 4 -37.16 -24.75 13.18
CA ASP A 4 -36.18 -25.02 12.15
C ASP A 4 -34.92 -25.58 12.86
N ASP A 5 -34.67 -26.85 12.59
CA ASP A 5 -33.47 -27.56 13.00
C ASP A 5 -32.27 -26.98 12.25
N HIS A 6 -31.35 -26.34 12.99
CA HIS A 6 -30.10 -25.77 12.48
C HIS A 6 -29.00 -26.82 12.30
N SER A 7 -29.35 -28.06 11.98
CA SER A 7 -28.37 -29.08 11.65
C SER A 7 -27.56 -28.64 10.43
N ALA A 8 -26.23 -28.71 10.55
CA ALA A 8 -25.29 -28.32 9.51
C ALA A 8 -25.70 -28.95 8.17
N VAL A 9 -25.78 -28.13 7.11
CA VAL A 9 -26.06 -28.63 5.76
C VAL A 9 -24.89 -29.50 5.33
N GLU A 10 -24.98 -30.80 5.59
CA GLU A 10 -24.15 -31.81 4.95
C GLU A 10 -24.46 -31.76 3.46
N GLY A 11 -23.51 -31.24 2.67
CA GLY A 11 -23.66 -31.12 1.24
C GLY A 11 -23.80 -32.51 0.61
N SER A 12 -25.03 -32.91 0.32
CA SER A 12 -25.33 -34.09 -0.51
C SER A 12 -24.72 -33.87 -1.89
N GLY A 13 -24.02 -34.88 -2.40
CA GLY A 13 -23.23 -34.78 -3.62
C GLY A 13 -24.02 -34.26 -4.83
N LEU A 14 -23.27 -33.57 -5.70
CA LEU A 14 -23.61 -33.07 -7.05
C LEU A 14 -24.42 -31.75 -7.10
N ARG A 15 -23.73 -30.63 -6.84
CA ARG A 15 -24.18 -29.30 -7.27
C ARG A 15 -24.12 -29.20 -8.80
N LYS A 16 -25.18 -28.70 -9.43
CA LYS A 16 -25.20 -28.47 -10.89
C LYS A 16 -24.73 -27.06 -11.21
N ILE A 17 -24.02 -26.90 -12.33
CA ILE A 17 -23.68 -25.58 -12.87
C ILE A 17 -25.01 -24.87 -13.22
N GLY A 18 -25.18 -23.64 -12.74
CA GLY A 18 -26.38 -22.81 -12.97
C GLY A 18 -27.43 -22.86 -11.87
N GLU A 19 -27.22 -23.63 -10.79
CA GLU A 19 -28.13 -23.68 -9.65
C GLU A 19 -27.90 -22.51 -8.67
N SER A 20 -28.99 -21.89 -8.20
CA SER A 20 -28.94 -20.83 -7.19
C SER A 20 -28.82 -21.43 -5.79
N VAL A 21 -27.60 -21.73 -5.36
CA VAL A 21 -27.30 -22.31 -4.04
C VAL A 21 -26.91 -21.24 -3.01
N LEU A 22 -27.22 -21.50 -1.73
CA LEU A 22 -26.73 -20.66 -0.63
C LEU A 22 -25.21 -20.73 -0.51
N ARG A 23 -24.56 -19.63 -0.08
CA ARG A 23 -23.11 -19.57 0.04
C ARG A 23 -22.65 -20.38 1.25
N LYS A 24 -21.52 -21.08 1.11
CA LYS A 24 -20.96 -21.89 2.21
C LYS A 24 -20.40 -21.01 3.33
N GLU A 25 -19.96 -19.81 2.96
CA GLU A 25 -19.24 -18.88 3.80
C GLU A 25 -20.18 -18.03 4.69
N ASP A 26 -21.48 -17.99 4.37
CA ASP A 26 -22.45 -17.11 5.04
C ASP A 26 -22.46 -17.30 6.55
N LEU A 27 -22.49 -18.55 7.01
CA LEU A 27 -22.57 -18.87 8.44
C LEU A 27 -21.45 -18.22 9.25
N ARG A 28 -20.19 -18.31 8.80
CA ARG A 28 -19.08 -17.70 9.54
C ARG A 28 -19.14 -16.17 9.51
N TYR A 29 -19.60 -15.57 8.42
CA TYR A 29 -19.64 -14.12 8.30
C TYR A 29 -20.78 -13.49 9.12
N ILE A 30 -21.99 -14.05 9.05
CA ILE A 30 -23.15 -13.51 9.78
C ILE A 30 -23.05 -13.71 11.30
N GLN A 31 -22.14 -14.58 11.75
CA GLN A 31 -21.89 -14.87 13.17
C GLN A 31 -20.66 -14.15 13.72
N GLY A 32 -19.98 -13.32 12.91
CA GLY A 32 -18.72 -12.68 13.32
C GLY A 32 -17.57 -13.68 13.56
N GLN A 33 -17.66 -14.87 12.95
CA GLN A 33 -16.65 -15.93 12.99
C GLN A 33 -15.78 -15.95 11.72
N GLY A 34 -15.86 -14.90 10.90
CA GLY A 34 -14.86 -14.64 9.87
C GLY A 34 -13.52 -14.35 10.52
N GLN A 35 -12.42 -14.69 9.84
CA GLN A 35 -11.08 -14.29 10.25
C GLN A 35 -10.50 -13.41 9.16
N TYR A 36 -10.31 -12.14 9.48
CA TYR A 36 -9.63 -11.13 8.69
C TYR A 36 -8.21 -10.91 9.24
N SER A 37 -7.38 -10.16 8.51
CA SER A 37 -5.99 -9.91 8.90
C SER A 37 -5.86 -9.26 10.27
N ASP A 38 -6.80 -8.38 10.63
CA ASP A 38 -6.77 -7.63 11.90
C ASP A 38 -7.37 -8.41 13.08
N ASP A 39 -8.03 -9.55 12.83
CA ASP A 39 -8.50 -10.45 13.90
C ASP A 39 -7.34 -11.31 14.46
N LEU A 40 -6.20 -11.32 13.79
CA LEU A 40 -5.02 -12.06 14.21
C LEU A 40 -4.34 -11.34 15.38
N ASN A 41 -4.21 -12.04 16.49
CA ASN A 41 -3.43 -11.59 17.65
C ASN A 41 -2.42 -12.68 18.03
N LYS A 42 -1.13 -12.37 17.85
CA LYS A 42 -0.01 -13.26 18.19
C LYS A 42 0.74 -12.72 19.40
N ALA A 43 1.34 -13.63 20.17
CA ALA A 43 2.23 -13.26 21.26
C ALA A 43 3.37 -12.37 20.72
N ASN A 44 3.60 -11.24 21.38
CA ASN A 44 4.61 -10.24 21.01
C ASN A 44 4.41 -9.63 19.61
N GLN A 45 3.18 -9.62 19.08
CA GLN A 45 2.86 -8.86 17.87
C GLN A 45 3.06 -7.36 18.11
N LEU A 46 3.76 -6.71 17.19
CA LEU A 46 3.92 -5.27 17.15
C LEU A 46 2.95 -4.66 16.13
N TYR A 47 2.74 -3.35 16.24
CA TYR A 47 1.85 -2.56 15.42
C TYR A 47 2.64 -1.51 14.69
N GLY A 48 2.27 -1.26 13.44
CA GLY A 48 2.92 -0.30 12.57
C GLY A 48 2.01 0.88 12.24
N PHE A 49 2.57 2.08 12.20
CA PHE A 49 1.87 3.27 11.75
C PHE A 49 2.74 4.07 10.76
N PHE A 50 2.15 4.45 9.63
CA PHE A 50 2.86 5.23 8.60
C PHE A 50 2.74 6.72 8.86
N VAL A 51 3.88 7.41 8.83
CA VAL A 51 3.95 8.85 8.65
C VAL A 51 3.89 9.12 7.15
N ARG A 52 2.97 9.99 6.72
CA ARG A 52 2.65 10.19 5.31
C ARG A 52 2.79 11.66 4.90
N SER A 53 3.12 11.88 3.64
CA SER A 53 3.17 13.22 3.06
C SER A 53 1.83 13.94 3.16
N GLN A 54 1.89 15.20 3.59
CA GLN A 54 0.73 16.11 3.60
C GLN A 54 0.64 16.97 2.32
N ILE A 55 1.67 16.93 1.47
CA ILE A 55 1.73 17.69 0.22
C ILE A 55 1.77 16.76 -0.99
N ALA A 56 1.39 17.29 -2.15
CA ALA A 56 1.30 16.51 -3.39
C ALA A 56 2.65 16.37 -4.10
N HIS A 57 3.58 17.30 -3.93
CA HIS A 57 4.90 17.23 -4.54
C HIS A 57 5.89 18.05 -3.72
N GLY A 58 7.08 17.53 -3.44
CA GLY A 58 8.10 18.27 -2.71
C GLY A 58 9.34 17.47 -2.40
N ASN A 59 10.47 18.13 -2.18
CA ASN A 59 11.70 17.48 -1.74
C ASN A 59 11.63 17.15 -0.25
N ILE A 60 12.16 15.99 0.14
CA ILE A 60 12.34 15.63 1.55
C ILE A 60 13.67 16.24 2.00
N ILE A 61 13.61 17.27 2.83
CA ILE A 61 14.80 17.95 3.34
C ILE A 61 15.38 17.20 4.53
N ASP A 62 14.51 16.86 5.50
CA ASP A 62 14.90 16.14 6.69
C ASP A 62 13.75 15.33 7.31
N ILE A 63 14.10 14.25 8.00
CA ILE A 63 13.18 13.40 8.78
C ILE A 63 13.84 13.17 10.14
N ARG A 64 13.27 13.78 11.18
CA ARG A 64 13.76 13.71 12.57
C ARG A 64 12.88 12.75 13.37
N THR A 65 13.50 11.71 13.91
CA THR A 65 12.82 10.55 14.51
C THR A 65 13.15 10.37 16.00
N GLU A 66 13.94 11.26 16.59
CA GLU A 66 14.51 11.09 17.94
C GLU A 66 13.40 11.05 19.00
N ASN A 67 12.43 11.96 18.91
CA ASN A 67 11.31 12.04 19.85
C ASN A 67 10.39 10.82 19.74
N ALA A 68 10.13 10.37 18.50
CA ALA A 68 9.35 9.17 18.23
C ALA A 68 10.05 7.91 18.76
N THR A 69 11.36 7.78 18.53
CA THR A 69 12.18 6.65 18.98
C THR A 69 12.25 6.58 20.51
N ALA A 70 12.26 7.73 21.18
CA ALA A 70 12.26 7.79 22.65
C ALA A 70 10.88 7.59 23.28
N PHE A 71 9.80 7.50 22.49
CA PHE A 71 8.44 7.39 23.01
C PHE A 71 8.20 6.00 23.65
N PRO A 72 7.59 5.92 24.86
CA PRO A 72 7.33 4.64 25.52
C PRO A 72 6.51 3.68 24.66
N GLY A 73 7.03 2.47 24.48
CA GLY A 73 6.39 1.41 23.69
C GLY A 73 6.72 1.46 22.19
N VAL A 74 7.40 2.50 21.68
CA VAL A 74 7.98 2.46 20.33
C VAL A 74 9.21 1.57 20.34
N VAL A 75 9.27 0.67 19.36
CA VAL A 75 10.34 -0.32 19.18
C VAL A 75 11.30 0.13 18.08
N ALA A 76 10.78 0.72 17.00
CA ALA A 76 11.58 1.23 15.90
C ALA A 76 10.86 2.34 15.14
N VAL A 77 11.64 3.23 14.51
CA VAL A 77 11.16 4.17 13.49
C VAL A 77 12.01 3.96 12.25
N LEU A 78 11.38 3.55 11.15
CA LEU A 78 12.05 3.22 9.90
C LEU A 78 11.76 4.29 8.84
N THR A 79 12.75 4.58 8.01
CA THR A 79 12.70 5.54 6.91
C THR A 79 13.21 4.90 5.62
N GLY A 80 13.08 5.62 4.50
CA GLY A 80 13.69 5.18 3.22
C GLY A 80 15.21 4.95 3.32
N LYS A 81 15.91 5.67 4.20
CA LYS A 81 17.36 5.51 4.41
C LYS A 81 17.72 4.18 5.07
N ASP A 82 16.87 3.67 5.96
CA ASP A 82 17.09 2.35 6.58
C ASP A 82 16.94 1.24 5.53
N PHE A 83 15.97 1.39 4.62
CA PHE A 83 15.75 0.46 3.52
C PHE A 83 16.97 0.38 2.59
N GLU A 84 17.55 1.52 2.24
CA GLU A 84 18.79 1.60 1.45
C GLU A 84 20.00 1.03 2.21
N ALA A 85 20.13 1.35 3.50
CA ALA A 85 21.24 0.88 4.34
C ALA A 85 21.26 -0.65 4.50
N ASP A 86 20.09 -1.28 4.52
CA ASP A 86 19.94 -2.75 4.52
C ASP A 86 20.27 -3.39 3.16
N GLY A 87 20.59 -2.59 2.14
CA GLY A 87 20.91 -3.05 0.79
C GLY A 87 19.69 -3.39 -0.06
N TYR A 88 18.49 -2.98 0.35
CA TYR A 88 17.31 -3.11 -0.48
C TYR A 88 17.23 -1.97 -1.49
N GLY A 89 16.79 -2.33 -2.69
CA GLY A 89 16.51 -1.39 -3.76
C GLY A 89 15.02 -1.08 -3.89
N PRO A 90 14.67 -0.21 -4.85
CA PRO A 90 13.28 0.05 -5.18
C PRO A 90 12.60 -1.23 -5.70
N VAL A 91 11.30 -1.34 -5.46
CA VAL A 91 10.47 -2.37 -6.08
C VAL A 91 10.23 -1.96 -7.52
N LEU A 92 10.53 -2.84 -8.47
CA LEU A 92 10.23 -2.58 -9.88
C LEU A 92 8.72 -2.68 -10.09
N HIS A 93 8.07 -1.53 -10.30
CA HIS A 93 6.69 -1.51 -10.74
C HIS A 93 6.64 -1.91 -12.21
N ARG A 94 5.87 -2.95 -12.53
CA ARG A 94 5.72 -3.47 -13.89
C ARG A 94 4.25 -3.53 -14.24
N ALA A 95 3.79 -2.58 -15.05
CA ALA A 95 2.46 -2.67 -15.66
C ALA A 95 2.56 -3.59 -16.88
N ILE A 96 2.05 -4.81 -16.74
CA ILE A 96 2.04 -5.79 -17.82
C ILE A 96 0.73 -5.62 -18.59
N GLU A 97 0.83 -5.16 -19.82
CA GLU A 97 -0.27 -5.16 -20.79
C GLU A 97 -0.23 -6.45 -21.58
N ALA A 98 -0.46 -7.59 -20.94
CA ALA A 98 -0.47 -8.85 -21.65
C ALA A 98 -1.85 -9.17 -22.23
N ALA A 99 -1.87 -9.87 -23.35
CA ALA A 99 -3.10 -10.26 -24.01
C ALA A 99 -3.95 -11.16 -23.09
N PRO A 100 -5.29 -10.99 -23.05
CA PRO A 100 -6.16 -11.78 -22.16
C PRO A 100 -6.10 -13.29 -22.41
N ASP A 101 -5.77 -13.68 -23.65
CA ASP A 101 -5.68 -15.05 -24.12
C ASP A 101 -4.26 -15.63 -24.08
N ASP A 102 -3.23 -14.78 -24.05
CA ASP A 102 -1.82 -15.20 -23.99
C ASP A 102 -0.97 -14.16 -23.27
N TYR A 103 -0.63 -14.44 -22.02
CA TYR A 103 0.13 -13.54 -21.16
C TYR A 103 1.57 -13.26 -21.64
N THR A 104 2.03 -13.98 -22.66
CA THR A 104 3.36 -13.78 -23.28
C THR A 104 3.34 -12.81 -24.45
N LYS A 105 2.15 -12.36 -24.88
CA LYS A 105 1.95 -11.40 -25.98
C LYS A 105 1.46 -10.06 -25.45
N PRO A 106 1.77 -8.94 -26.13
CA PRO A 106 1.21 -7.65 -25.79
C PRO A 106 -0.31 -7.62 -26.05
N ALA A 107 -1.04 -6.88 -25.20
CA ALA A 107 -2.49 -6.71 -25.29
C ALA A 107 -2.90 -5.84 -26.48
N PHE A 108 -1.99 -4.97 -26.96
CA PHE A 108 -2.20 -4.12 -28.13
C PHE A 108 -1.12 -4.39 -29.19
N PRO A 109 -1.46 -4.29 -30.49
CA PRO A 109 -0.46 -4.37 -31.55
C PRO A 109 0.61 -3.28 -31.39
N ASP A 110 1.87 -3.62 -31.64
CA ASP A 110 3.01 -2.70 -31.60
C ASP A 110 3.31 -2.06 -30.22
N THR A 111 2.80 -2.61 -29.11
CA THR A 111 3.20 -2.20 -27.75
C THR A 111 4.23 -3.14 -27.13
N ASP A 112 5.08 -2.61 -26.26
CA ASP A 112 5.89 -3.44 -25.36
C ASP A 112 4.92 -4.19 -24.42
N PRO A 113 5.05 -5.52 -24.22
CA PRO A 113 4.26 -6.25 -23.20
C PRO A 113 4.42 -5.68 -21.78
N VAL A 114 5.40 -4.79 -21.58
CA VAL A 114 5.56 -3.95 -20.40
C VAL A 114 5.30 -2.49 -20.79
N ALA A 115 4.10 -1.99 -20.48
CA ALA A 115 3.74 -0.62 -20.80
C ALA A 115 4.50 0.40 -19.95
N ILE A 116 4.77 0.05 -18.69
CA ILE A 116 5.48 0.91 -17.75
C ILE A 116 6.39 0.05 -16.87
N GLN A 117 7.67 0.40 -16.84
CA GLN A 117 8.64 -0.13 -15.89
C GLN A 117 9.43 1.01 -15.26
N PHE A 118 9.21 1.25 -13.97
CA PHE A 118 10.05 2.17 -13.20
C PHE A 118 10.28 1.69 -11.78
N PRO A 119 11.43 2.03 -11.18
CA PRO A 119 11.70 1.77 -9.78
C PRO A 119 10.79 2.61 -8.88
N GLN A 120 10.13 1.97 -7.91
CA GLN A 120 9.35 2.65 -6.88
C GLN A 120 9.89 2.26 -5.50
N TRP A 121 10.34 3.27 -4.75
CA TRP A 121 10.75 3.09 -3.36
C TRP A 121 9.51 2.92 -2.48
N PRO A 122 9.46 1.91 -1.58
CA PRO A 122 8.34 1.76 -0.65
C PRO A 122 8.15 2.97 0.29
N MET A 123 9.26 3.61 0.64
CA MET A 123 9.32 4.90 1.35
C MET A 123 10.42 5.72 0.67
N PRO A 124 10.10 6.70 -0.19
CA PRO A 124 11.11 7.57 -0.76
C PRO A 124 11.84 8.38 0.31
N PHE A 125 13.11 8.66 0.07
CA PHE A 125 13.96 9.49 0.93
C PHE A 125 14.46 10.76 0.23
N ASP A 126 14.09 10.94 -1.04
CA ASP A 126 14.49 12.07 -1.89
C ASP A 126 13.37 13.10 -2.01
N LYS A 127 12.17 12.66 -2.40
CA LYS A 127 11.01 13.52 -2.65
C LYS A 127 9.70 12.75 -2.53
N VAL A 128 8.63 13.49 -2.27
CA VAL A 128 7.25 13.03 -2.32
C VAL A 128 6.62 13.49 -3.63
N ARG A 129 5.77 12.63 -4.22
CA ARG A 129 5.17 12.72 -5.56
C ARG A 129 3.64 12.69 -5.51
N HIS A 130 3.07 12.37 -4.34
CA HIS A 130 1.64 12.47 -4.10
C HIS A 130 1.30 12.64 -2.61
N VAL A 131 0.09 13.16 -2.33
CA VAL A 131 -0.44 13.20 -0.97
C VAL A 131 -0.59 11.77 -0.45
N GLY A 132 -0.21 11.55 0.80
CA GLY A 132 -0.30 10.23 1.44
C GLY A 132 0.87 9.30 1.16
N GLU A 133 1.89 9.71 0.37
CA GLU A 133 3.09 8.90 0.14
C GLU A 133 3.80 8.60 1.46
N PRO A 134 4.14 7.33 1.76
CA PRO A 134 4.83 6.96 3.00
C PRO A 134 6.22 7.59 3.12
N ILE A 135 6.52 8.23 4.26
CA ILE A 135 7.81 8.88 4.53
C ILE A 135 8.58 8.12 5.61
N ALA A 136 7.87 7.68 6.66
CA ALA A 136 8.43 6.88 7.74
C ALA A 136 7.40 5.87 8.25
N PHE A 137 7.88 4.86 8.99
CA PHE A 137 7.07 3.80 9.57
C PHE A 137 7.46 3.56 11.02
N VAL A 138 6.55 3.84 11.95
CA VAL A 138 6.74 3.65 13.38
C VAL A 138 6.21 2.27 13.77
N VAL A 139 7.04 1.48 14.44
CA VAL A 139 6.71 0.15 14.95
C VAL A 139 6.68 0.20 16.48
N ALA A 140 5.59 -0.25 17.10
CA ALA A 140 5.38 -0.16 18.54
C ALA A 140 4.63 -1.37 19.13
N GLU A 141 4.63 -1.48 20.46
CA GLU A 141 3.98 -2.55 21.21
C GLU A 141 2.44 -2.47 21.22
N SER A 142 1.87 -1.33 20.82
CA SER A 142 0.42 -1.13 20.70
C SER A 142 0.10 -0.14 19.58
N ILE A 143 -1.13 -0.20 19.06
CA ILE A 143 -1.64 0.75 18.06
C ILE A 143 -1.51 2.20 18.57
N ALA A 144 -1.95 2.46 19.80
CA ALA A 144 -1.90 3.80 20.39
C ALA A 144 -0.46 4.33 20.55
N ALA A 145 0.50 3.46 20.85
CA ALA A 145 1.91 3.85 20.91
C ALA A 145 2.49 4.10 19.51
N ALA A 146 2.11 3.32 18.50
CA ALA A 146 2.54 3.55 17.12
C ALA A 146 2.00 4.88 16.58
N GLU A 147 0.72 5.17 16.83
CA GLU A 147 0.07 6.44 16.49
C GLU A 147 0.76 7.63 17.20
N SER A 148 0.93 7.53 18.52
CA SER A 148 1.55 8.61 19.30
C SER A 148 3.01 8.83 18.90
N GLY A 149 3.75 7.77 18.58
CA GLY A 149 5.11 7.87 18.06
C GLY A 149 5.15 8.50 16.67
N ALA A 150 4.18 8.21 15.80
CA ALA A 150 4.11 8.80 14.45
C ALA A 150 3.87 10.32 14.48
N GLU A 151 3.05 10.81 15.41
CA GLU A 151 2.84 12.26 15.61
C GLU A 151 4.10 13.01 16.08
N LEU A 152 5.10 12.29 16.61
CA LEU A 152 6.37 12.84 17.08
C LEU A 152 7.46 12.81 16.00
N VAL A 153 7.20 12.24 14.83
CA VAL A 153 8.13 12.29 13.70
C VAL A 153 8.00 13.66 13.04
N GLU A 154 9.09 14.41 13.01
CA GLU A 154 9.14 15.72 12.38
C GLU A 154 9.69 15.58 10.96
N VAL A 155 8.92 16.02 9.97
CA VAL A 155 9.32 15.98 8.55
C VAL A 155 9.42 17.40 8.02
N GLU A 156 10.57 17.72 7.42
CA GLU A 156 10.77 18.97 6.70
C GLU A 156 10.67 18.73 5.19
N LEU A 157 9.70 19.37 4.55
CA LEU A 157 9.43 19.26 3.13
C LEU A 157 9.57 20.63 2.46
N GLU A 158 10.27 20.67 1.33
CA GLU A 158 10.26 21.81 0.41
C GLU A 158 9.19 21.56 -0.65
N GLU A 159 8.07 22.27 -0.56
CA GLU A 159 6.94 22.09 -1.49
C GLU A 159 7.30 22.51 -2.92
N LEU A 160 6.92 21.67 -3.87
CA LEU A 160 7.07 21.90 -5.31
C LEU A 160 5.69 21.97 -5.97
N ALA A 161 5.63 22.57 -7.15
CA ALA A 161 4.39 22.63 -7.91
C ALA A 161 3.87 21.22 -8.24
N ALA A 162 2.64 20.94 -7.83
CA ALA A 162 1.96 19.70 -8.16
C ALA A 162 1.33 19.78 -9.56
N ILE A 163 1.29 18.65 -10.27
CA ILE A 163 0.58 18.50 -11.53
C ILE A 163 -0.54 17.50 -11.31
N VAL A 164 -1.79 17.95 -11.48
CA VAL A 164 -3.00 17.14 -11.23
C VAL A 164 -3.87 16.98 -12.47
N ASP A 165 -3.40 17.50 -13.61
CA ASP A 165 -4.08 17.50 -14.88
C ASP A 165 -3.17 16.92 -15.97
N VAL A 166 -3.75 16.07 -16.83
CA VAL A 166 -3.00 15.37 -17.89
C VAL A 166 -2.50 16.32 -18.97
N HIS A 167 -3.23 17.39 -19.28
CA HIS A 167 -2.76 18.38 -20.27
C HIS A 167 -1.59 19.19 -19.72
N GLN A 168 -1.61 19.53 -18.43
CA GLN A 168 -0.46 20.14 -17.76
C GLN A 168 0.74 19.19 -17.71
N ALA A 169 0.51 17.90 -17.46
CA ALA A 169 1.56 16.89 -17.45
C ALA A 169 2.25 16.75 -18.82
N ALA A 170 1.48 16.81 -19.90
CA ALA A 170 1.96 16.72 -21.28
C ALA A 170 2.65 18.00 -21.80
N ALA A 171 2.61 19.10 -21.05
CA ALA A 171 3.13 20.37 -21.53
C ALA A 171 4.67 20.29 -21.72
N PRO A 172 5.25 20.91 -22.77
CA PRO A 172 6.69 20.84 -23.02
C PRO A 172 7.57 21.39 -21.89
N ASP A 173 7.01 22.26 -21.05
CA ASP A 173 7.64 22.92 -19.90
C ASP A 173 7.15 22.37 -18.56
N ALA A 174 6.42 21.25 -18.55
CA ALA A 174 5.96 20.60 -17.34
C ALA A 174 7.13 20.20 -16.44
N LEU A 175 6.98 20.45 -15.12
CA LEU A 175 7.93 19.97 -14.13
C LEU A 175 7.94 18.43 -14.18
N THR A 176 9.14 17.84 -14.30
CA THR A 176 9.28 16.39 -14.28
C THR A 176 9.08 15.86 -12.86
N ILE A 177 8.04 15.05 -12.65
CA ILE A 177 7.73 14.47 -11.33
C ILE A 177 8.69 13.32 -11.03
N SER A 178 8.94 12.46 -12.01
CA SER A 178 9.80 11.29 -11.90
C SER A 178 10.80 11.24 -13.05
N GLU A 179 12.08 11.07 -12.72
CA GLU A 179 13.16 10.93 -13.71
C GLU A 179 13.02 9.65 -14.55
N HIS A 180 12.29 8.66 -14.01
CA HIS A 180 12.02 7.39 -14.69
C HIS A 180 10.80 7.45 -15.61
N ALA A 181 10.07 8.57 -15.64
CA ALA A 181 8.91 8.79 -16.50
C ALA A 181 9.00 10.20 -17.14
N PRO A 182 9.96 10.42 -18.06
CA PRO A 182 10.11 11.71 -18.72
C PRO A 182 8.85 12.06 -19.51
N GLY A 183 8.31 13.27 -19.32
CA GLY A 183 7.05 13.71 -19.94
C GLY A 183 5.79 13.42 -19.13
N ASN A 184 5.92 12.81 -17.95
CA ASN A 184 4.83 12.55 -16.98
C ASN A 184 3.64 11.70 -17.50
N ILE A 185 3.68 11.16 -18.72
CA ILE A 185 2.62 10.36 -19.36
C ILE A 185 3.24 9.13 -20.02
#